data_AF-A0A353D6Z2-F1
#
_entry.id   AF-A0A353D6Z2-F1
#
_cell.length_a   1.000
_cell.length_b   1.000
_cell.length_c   1.000
_cell.angle_alpha   90.00
_cell.angle_beta   90.00
_cell.angle_gamma   90.00
#
_symmetry.space_group_name_H-M   'P 1'
#
loop_
_entity.id
_entity.type
_entity.pdbx_description
1 polymer ?
#
loop_
_entity_poly.entity_id
_entity_poly.type
_entity_poly.pdbx_seq_one_letter_code
_entity_poly.pdbx_strand_id
1 'polypeptide(L)'
;MLLLITALQPGVAISADTPPAPTVKDLIEEEPAKEDKTAPVTVTKAIPQDEYDRGTPRSSIMGAAEALRNRDYDRLMNYLDTRNVPAHLLSEDQELARQFKIIVDRSLWVDIDTVSDDPKGHKDDGLPSYRDIIARLDTPDGAVDILMQHVPDGKGGHVWKLSNRTVSKIPLLYEHYGYGELGDKLSRMLPEYEILGMLVWQWVMLLGIVLVAFVVGWLVTRIASLTLSLRKDRPYTRLHTFIAGPVRFLIIAAIIRVNYTLISPSYATKAIFEAKTLEIIALT
;
A
#
# COMPACT_ATOMS: atom_id res chain seq x y z
N MET A 1 -31.48 -68.87 -9.50
CA MET A 1 -30.56 -69.40 -10.52
C MET A 1 -29.18 -69.47 -9.85
N LEU A 2 -28.85 -70.61 -9.21
CA LEU A 2 -27.70 -71.51 -9.53
C LEU A 2 -26.40 -70.74 -9.81
N LEU A 3 -25.23 -70.94 -9.18
CA LEU A 3 -24.48 -72.10 -8.65
C LEU A 3 -23.36 -71.49 -7.74
N LEU A 4 -23.11 -71.88 -6.49
CA LEU A 4 -22.34 -73.03 -5.98
C LEU A 4 -21.05 -73.37 -6.75
N ILE A 5 -19.87 -72.94 -6.24
CA ILE A 5 -18.64 -73.77 -6.19
C ILE A 5 -17.87 -73.47 -4.90
N THR A 6 -17.84 -74.49 -4.05
CA THR A 6 -17.00 -74.72 -2.88
C THR A 6 -15.58 -75.17 -3.27
N ALA A 7 -14.56 -74.71 -2.55
CA ALA A 7 -13.30 -75.42 -2.40
C ALA A 7 -12.92 -75.47 -0.91
N LEU A 8 -12.76 -76.70 -0.46
CA LEU A 8 -12.55 -77.18 0.91
C LEU A 8 -11.04 -77.36 1.13
N GLN A 9 -10.47 -76.86 2.23
CA GLN A 9 -9.29 -77.48 2.87
C GLN A 9 -9.30 -77.27 4.39
N PRO A 10 -8.69 -78.21 5.15
CA PRO A 10 -9.10 -78.54 6.51
C PRO A 10 -8.28 -77.82 7.58
N GLY A 11 -8.87 -77.75 8.77
CA GLY A 11 -8.35 -77.01 9.91
C GLY A 11 -7.12 -77.63 10.57
N VAL A 12 -6.46 -76.77 11.33
CA VAL A 12 -5.67 -77.11 12.51
C VAL A 12 -6.12 -76.16 13.61
N ALA A 13 -6.74 -76.75 14.63
CA ALA A 13 -7.03 -76.09 15.90
C ALA A 13 -5.73 -76.02 16.71
N ILE A 14 -5.38 -74.83 17.18
CA ILE A 14 -4.45 -74.65 18.30
C ILE A 14 -5.19 -73.83 19.35
N SER A 15 -5.58 -74.50 20.43
CA SER A 15 -5.89 -73.89 21.72
C SER A 15 -4.62 -73.33 22.34
N ALA A 16 -4.68 -72.08 22.78
CA ALA A 16 -3.92 -71.44 23.87
C ALA A 16 -3.98 -69.93 23.61
N ASP A 17 -4.23 -69.02 24.52
CA ASP A 17 -4.55 -69.01 25.93
C ASP A 17 -5.03 -67.56 26.11
N THR A 18 -6.21 -67.31 26.69
CA THR A 18 -6.73 -65.94 26.85
C THR A 18 -6.22 -65.39 28.18
N PRO A 19 -5.40 -64.33 28.20
CA PRO A 19 -5.22 -63.54 29.41
C PRO A 19 -6.44 -62.62 29.60
N PRO A 20 -6.92 -62.46 30.84
CA PRO A 20 -8.16 -61.74 31.13
C PRO A 20 -8.03 -60.24 30.82
N ALA A 21 -9.13 -59.63 30.40
CA ALA A 21 -9.25 -58.18 30.26
C ALA A 21 -8.94 -57.49 31.61
N PRO A 22 -8.08 -56.46 31.66
CA PRO A 22 -7.74 -55.78 32.91
C PRO A 22 -8.97 -55.05 33.47
N THR A 23 -9.22 -55.26 34.75
CA THR A 23 -10.31 -54.65 35.51
C THR A 23 -9.88 -53.27 36.00
N VAL A 24 -10.83 -52.35 36.13
CA VAL A 24 -10.69 -50.89 36.41
C VAL A 24 -9.74 -50.51 37.58
N LYS A 25 -9.32 -51.46 38.41
CA LYS A 25 -8.33 -51.23 39.47
C LYS A 25 -6.88 -51.13 38.98
N ASP A 26 -6.52 -51.76 37.86
CA ASP A 26 -5.16 -51.67 37.29
C ASP A 26 -4.92 -50.37 36.50
N LEU A 27 -5.97 -49.57 36.27
CA LEU A 27 -5.89 -48.28 35.56
C LEU A 27 -5.60 -47.08 36.47
N ILE A 28 -5.51 -47.27 37.79
CA ILE A 28 -5.37 -46.17 38.76
C ILE A 28 -3.97 -46.12 39.40
N GLU A 29 -3.12 -47.13 39.18
CA GLU A 29 -1.84 -47.27 39.91
C GLU A 29 -0.58 -47.43 39.04
N GLU A 30 -0.63 -47.05 37.76
CA GLU A 30 0.58 -46.81 36.95
C GLU A 30 0.72 -45.31 36.67
N GLU A 31 1.62 -44.69 37.42
CA GLU A 31 2.20 -43.38 37.12
C GLU A 31 3.42 -43.61 36.21
N PRO A 32 3.39 -43.28 34.90
CA PRO A 32 4.60 -43.27 34.11
C PRO A 32 5.21 -41.87 34.11
N ALA A 33 6.48 -41.89 34.49
CA ALA A 33 7.49 -40.86 34.33
C ALA A 33 7.33 -39.98 33.08
N LYS A 34 7.63 -38.70 33.29
CA LYS A 34 7.87 -37.65 32.29
C LYS A 34 8.52 -38.18 31.01
N GLU A 35 7.74 -38.25 29.94
CA GLU A 35 8.24 -38.27 28.57
C GLU A 35 7.53 -37.17 27.80
N ASP A 36 8.06 -35.95 27.92
CA ASP A 36 7.60 -34.79 27.15
C ASP A 36 8.16 -34.90 25.73
N LYS A 37 7.44 -35.66 24.89
CA LYS A 37 7.67 -35.78 23.44
C LYS A 37 6.46 -35.22 22.69
N THR A 38 6.31 -33.90 22.75
CA THR A 38 5.64 -33.14 21.69
C THR A 38 6.20 -31.72 21.65
N ALA A 39 7.49 -31.59 21.33
CA ALA A 39 7.96 -30.35 20.71
C ALA A 39 7.46 -30.37 19.26
N PRO A 40 6.70 -29.36 18.78
CA PRO A 40 6.62 -29.12 17.36
C PRO A 40 8.06 -28.91 16.90
N VAL A 41 8.49 -29.63 15.87
CA VAL A 41 9.72 -29.28 15.15
C VAL A 41 9.43 -27.99 14.40
N THR A 42 9.43 -26.87 15.11
CA THR A 42 9.73 -25.59 14.52
C THR A 42 11.17 -25.72 14.10
N VAL A 43 11.41 -25.89 12.79
CA VAL A 43 12.71 -25.55 12.23
C VAL A 43 12.90 -24.08 12.57
N THR A 44 13.53 -23.79 13.72
CA THR A 44 13.89 -22.45 14.13
C THR A 44 14.96 -22.00 13.16
N LYS A 45 14.50 -21.50 12.01
CA LYS A 45 15.27 -20.67 11.11
C LYS A 45 15.89 -19.62 12.02
N ALA A 46 17.21 -19.63 12.15
CA ALA A 46 17.91 -18.69 13.02
C ALA A 46 17.78 -17.29 12.39
N ILE A 47 16.65 -16.62 12.64
CA ILE A 47 16.43 -15.23 12.30
C ILE A 47 17.36 -14.43 13.22
N PRO A 48 18.31 -13.64 12.70
CA PRO A 48 19.16 -12.80 13.53
C PRO A 48 18.28 -11.88 14.39
N GLN A 49 18.46 -11.90 15.71
CA GLN A 49 17.79 -10.95 16.61
C GLN A 49 18.37 -9.55 16.36
N ASP A 50 17.61 -8.75 15.63
CA ASP A 50 17.90 -7.35 15.35
C ASP A 50 16.88 -6.46 16.08
N GLU A 51 17.33 -5.31 16.59
CA GLU A 51 16.49 -4.36 17.34
C GLU A 51 15.30 -3.83 16.52
N TYR A 52 15.45 -3.80 15.20
CA TYR A 52 14.43 -3.34 14.24
C TYR A 52 13.76 -4.51 13.51
N ASP A 53 13.96 -5.75 13.98
CA ASP A 53 13.41 -6.97 13.39
C ASP A 53 13.68 -7.09 11.88
N ARG A 54 14.88 -6.71 11.42
CA ARG A 54 15.24 -6.74 9.99
C ARG A 54 15.80 -8.08 9.53
N GLY A 55 15.40 -9.18 10.18
CA GLY A 55 15.95 -10.51 9.92
C GLY A 55 15.44 -11.17 8.63
N THR A 56 14.24 -10.84 8.17
CA THR A 56 13.68 -11.27 6.88
C THR A 56 13.21 -10.05 6.06
N PRO A 57 13.05 -10.18 4.72
CA PRO A 57 12.46 -9.12 3.91
C PRO A 57 11.08 -8.69 4.45
N ARG A 58 10.24 -9.67 4.79
CA ARG A 58 8.89 -9.44 5.33
C ARG A 58 8.91 -8.66 6.64
N SER A 59 9.68 -9.10 7.62
CA SER A 59 9.73 -8.45 8.94
C SER A 59 10.26 -7.02 8.84
N SER A 60 11.29 -6.80 8.01
CA SER A 60 11.86 -5.47 7.75
C SER A 60 10.87 -4.51 7.08
N ILE A 61 10.09 -4.96 6.08
CA ILE A 61 9.03 -4.13 5.48
C ILE A 61 7.95 -3.79 6.50
N MET A 62 7.54 -4.76 7.32
CA MET A 62 6.52 -4.52 8.35
C MET A 62 6.98 -3.43 9.34
N GLY A 63 8.25 -3.49 9.77
CA GLY A 63 8.84 -2.46 10.63
C GLY A 63 8.97 -1.10 9.93
N ALA A 64 9.34 -1.07 8.65
CA ALA A 64 9.37 0.16 7.86
C ALA A 64 7.97 0.77 7.67
N ALA A 65 6.97 -0.07 7.38
CA ALA A 65 5.57 0.35 7.25
C ALA A 65 5.02 0.90 8.56
N GLU A 66 5.41 0.32 9.71
CA GLU A 66 5.06 0.87 11.02
C GLU A 66 5.69 2.25 11.26
N ALA A 67 6.99 2.41 10.96
CA ALA A 67 7.65 3.70 11.04
C ALA A 67 6.98 4.77 10.16
N LEU A 68 6.55 4.40 8.95
CA LEU A 68 5.80 5.25 8.03
C LEU A 68 4.40 5.63 8.53
N ARG A 69 3.68 4.70 9.15
CA ARG A 69 2.37 4.97 9.76
C ARG A 69 2.49 5.95 10.93
N ASN A 70 3.51 5.75 11.78
CA ASN A 70 3.75 6.57 12.96
C ASN A 70 4.51 7.88 12.66
N ARG A 71 4.97 8.07 11.42
CA ARG A 71 5.81 9.21 10.98
C ARG A 71 7.11 9.33 11.77
N ASP A 72 7.61 8.19 12.22
CA ASP A 72 8.89 8.09 12.89
C ASP A 72 9.97 7.96 11.81
N TYR A 73 10.34 9.11 11.23
CA TYR A 73 11.31 9.17 10.14
C TYR A 73 12.71 8.77 10.60
N ASP A 74 13.06 9.02 11.87
CA ASP A 74 14.33 8.60 12.45
C ASP A 74 14.42 7.07 12.53
N ARG A 75 13.33 6.41 12.97
CA ARG A 75 13.23 4.94 12.92
C ARG A 75 13.23 4.43 11.49
N LEU A 76 12.54 5.09 10.56
CA LEU A 76 12.49 4.69 9.15
C LEU A 76 13.89 4.64 8.53
N MET A 77 14.78 5.57 8.87
CA MET A 77 16.13 5.59 8.33
C MET A 77 16.93 4.32 8.63
N ASN A 78 16.60 3.61 9.71
CA ASN A 78 17.22 2.31 10.01
C ASN A 78 16.85 1.22 8.99
N TYR A 79 15.74 1.37 8.27
CA TYR A 79 15.29 0.44 7.24
C TYR A 79 15.77 0.83 5.84
N LEU A 80 16.39 2.00 5.66
CA LEU A 80 16.90 2.45 4.36
C LEU A 80 18.40 2.18 4.25
N ASP A 81 18.85 1.59 3.12
CA ASP A 81 20.27 1.47 2.82
C ASP A 81 20.77 2.77 2.18
N THR A 82 21.38 3.63 3.00
CA THR A 82 21.95 4.91 2.58
C THR A 82 23.35 4.77 1.98
N ARG A 83 23.93 3.56 1.94
CA ARG A 83 25.28 3.35 1.41
C ARG A 83 25.29 3.54 -0.11
N ASN A 84 26.29 4.27 -0.60
CA ASN A 84 26.41 4.64 -2.01
C ASN A 84 25.22 5.46 -2.55
N VAL A 85 24.41 6.07 -1.67
CA VAL A 85 23.44 7.09 -2.06
C VAL A 85 24.18 8.44 -2.14
N PRO A 86 23.93 9.26 -3.17
CA PRO A 86 24.54 10.58 -3.29
C PRO A 86 24.34 11.45 -2.04
N ALA A 87 25.40 12.08 -1.54
CA ALA A 87 25.38 12.83 -0.28
C ALA A 87 24.35 13.98 -0.25
N HIS A 88 24.05 14.60 -1.40
CA HIS A 88 23.05 15.67 -1.49
C HIS A 88 21.61 15.18 -1.24
N LEU A 89 21.34 13.87 -1.37
CA LEU A 89 20.04 13.29 -1.01
C LEU A 89 19.94 13.00 0.48
N LEU A 90 21.08 12.71 1.12
CA LEU A 90 21.17 12.39 2.54
C LEU A 90 21.33 13.63 3.42
N SER A 91 21.65 14.80 2.85
CA SER A 91 21.67 16.05 3.61
C SER A 91 20.28 16.44 4.13
N GLU A 92 19.22 15.88 3.54
CA GLU A 92 17.83 16.10 3.92
C GLU A 92 17.12 14.76 4.22
N ASP A 93 17.72 13.92 5.06
CA ASP A 93 17.21 12.58 5.41
C ASP A 93 15.71 12.57 5.78
N GLN A 94 15.27 13.57 6.55
CA GLN A 94 13.87 13.75 6.95
C GLN A 94 12.95 14.05 5.76
N GLU A 95 13.42 14.84 4.79
CA GLU A 95 12.65 15.13 3.57
C GLU A 95 12.58 13.91 2.66
N LEU A 96 13.68 13.15 2.53
CA LEU A 96 13.72 11.90 1.79
C LEU A 96 12.72 10.88 2.38
N ALA A 97 12.70 10.74 3.70
CA ALA A 97 11.75 9.91 4.44
C ALA A 97 10.28 10.34 4.21
N ARG A 98 10.01 11.65 4.26
CA ARG A 98 8.68 12.22 3.99
C ARG A 98 8.23 11.96 2.54
N GLN A 99 9.12 12.15 1.57
CA GLN A 99 8.84 11.86 0.17
C GLN A 99 8.52 10.38 -0.03
N PHE A 100 9.29 9.49 0.60
CA PHE A 100 9.02 8.06 0.56
C PHE A 100 7.66 7.73 1.16
N LYS A 101 7.31 8.30 2.32
CA LYS A 101 5.96 8.15 2.90
C LYS A 101 4.86 8.53 1.91
N ILE A 102 4.99 9.67 1.26
CA ILE A 102 3.99 10.15 0.30
C ILE A 102 3.85 9.20 -0.88
N ILE A 103 4.96 8.64 -1.39
CA ILE A 103 4.94 7.63 -2.44
C ILE A 103 4.22 6.37 -1.93
N VAL A 104 4.57 5.89 -0.73
CA VAL A 104 3.97 4.69 -0.15
C VAL A 104 2.46 4.84 0.00
N ASP A 105 2.01 5.93 0.64
CA ASP A 105 0.59 6.16 0.91
C ASP A 105 -0.25 6.32 -0.38
N ARG A 106 0.37 6.70 -1.50
CA ARG A 106 -0.36 7.06 -2.73
C ARG A 106 -0.32 6.01 -3.82
N SER A 107 0.79 5.27 -3.96
CA SER A 107 1.02 4.41 -5.12
C SER A 107 1.59 3.04 -4.79
N LEU A 108 2.17 2.83 -3.60
CA LEU A 108 2.81 1.56 -3.28
C LEU A 108 1.84 0.60 -2.60
N TRP A 109 1.38 -0.38 -3.37
CA TRP A 109 0.70 -1.55 -2.82
C TRP A 109 1.69 -2.71 -2.70
N VAL A 110 1.93 -3.19 -1.48
CA VAL A 110 2.78 -4.34 -1.21
C VAL A 110 1.90 -5.50 -0.76
N ASP A 111 1.93 -6.59 -1.51
CA ASP A 111 1.31 -7.84 -1.08
C ASP A 111 2.25 -8.57 -0.11
N ILE A 112 2.00 -8.41 1.19
CA ILE A 112 2.89 -8.92 2.24
C ILE A 112 3.03 -10.45 2.20
N ASP A 113 2.03 -11.16 1.68
CA ASP A 113 2.04 -12.62 1.60
C ASP A 113 3.04 -13.11 0.55
N THR A 114 3.31 -12.29 -0.47
CA THR A 114 4.31 -12.56 -1.52
C THR A 114 5.73 -12.24 -1.09
N VAL A 115 5.92 -11.42 -0.06
CA VAL A 115 7.24 -11.05 0.44
C VAL A 115 7.85 -12.21 1.21
N SER A 116 9.12 -12.53 0.95
CA SER A 116 9.81 -13.66 1.58
C SER A 116 9.94 -13.53 3.10
N ASP A 117 9.62 -14.61 3.80
CA ASP A 117 9.90 -14.80 5.23
C ASP A 117 11.15 -15.67 5.46
N ASP A 118 12.04 -15.70 4.47
CA ASP A 118 13.36 -16.29 4.58
C ASP A 118 14.42 -15.25 4.86
N PRO A 119 15.32 -15.44 5.86
CA PRO A 119 16.50 -14.59 6.00
C PRO A 119 17.37 -14.55 4.73
N LYS A 120 17.26 -15.54 3.85
CA LYS A 120 17.94 -15.58 2.55
C LYS A 120 17.16 -14.90 1.42
N GLY A 121 15.95 -14.40 1.67
CA GLY A 121 15.07 -13.85 0.64
C GLY A 121 14.59 -14.90 -0.38
N HIS A 122 13.94 -14.43 -1.44
CA HIS A 122 13.65 -15.26 -2.61
C HIS A 122 14.94 -15.66 -3.34
N LYS A 123 14.94 -16.83 -3.98
CA LYS A 123 16.10 -17.36 -4.72
C LYS A 123 15.82 -17.65 -6.19
N ASP A 124 14.55 -17.58 -6.55
CA ASP A 124 13.95 -17.93 -7.84
C ASP A 124 13.43 -16.70 -8.59
N ASP A 125 13.78 -15.49 -8.11
CA ASP A 125 13.40 -14.20 -8.71
C ASP A 125 14.38 -13.70 -9.79
N GLY A 126 15.49 -14.43 -10.01
CA GLY A 126 16.55 -14.04 -10.96
C GLY A 126 17.37 -12.83 -10.50
N LEU A 127 17.21 -12.38 -9.26
CA LEU A 127 18.01 -11.32 -8.66
C LEU A 127 19.26 -11.90 -7.97
N PRO A 128 20.28 -11.07 -7.71
CA PRO A 128 21.38 -11.47 -6.85
C PRO A 128 20.85 -11.91 -5.47
N SER A 129 21.46 -12.93 -4.87
CA SER A 129 21.03 -13.55 -3.59
C SER A 129 20.95 -12.62 -2.37
N TYR A 130 21.40 -11.38 -2.51
CA TYR A 130 21.34 -10.34 -1.49
C TYR A 130 20.26 -9.30 -1.80
N ARG A 131 19.40 -9.52 -2.80
CA ARG A 131 18.30 -8.64 -3.19
C ARG A 131 17.00 -9.42 -3.30
N ASP A 132 15.91 -8.71 -3.09
CA ASP A 132 14.57 -9.22 -3.25
C ASP A 132 13.67 -8.09 -3.78
N ILE A 133 12.70 -8.41 -4.63
CA ILE A 133 11.74 -7.44 -5.16
C ILE A 133 10.47 -7.49 -4.34
N ILE A 134 10.01 -6.31 -3.90
CA ILE A 134 8.83 -6.22 -3.02
C ILE A 134 7.63 -5.59 -3.70
N ALA A 135 7.88 -4.75 -4.71
CA ALA A 135 6.85 -4.10 -5.50
C ALA A 135 7.46 -3.53 -6.78
N ARG A 136 6.59 -3.20 -7.72
CA ARG A 136 6.94 -2.52 -8.98
C ARG A 136 6.00 -1.33 -9.15
N LEU A 137 6.58 -0.17 -9.45
CA LEU A 137 5.84 1.06 -9.75
C LEU A 137 6.02 1.42 -11.21
N ASP A 138 4.93 1.62 -11.94
CA ASP A 138 4.96 1.98 -13.35
C ASP A 138 5.10 3.49 -13.53
N THR A 139 6.23 3.99 -14.01
CA THR A 139 6.36 5.41 -14.39
C THR A 139 6.25 5.59 -15.90
N PRO A 140 5.95 6.80 -16.41
CA PRO A 140 5.99 7.09 -17.84
C PRO A 140 7.34 6.76 -18.51
N ASP A 141 8.43 6.84 -17.74
CA ASP A 141 9.80 6.54 -18.21
C ASP A 141 10.17 5.05 -18.10
N GLY A 142 9.30 4.22 -17.52
CA GLY A 142 9.47 2.78 -17.36
C GLY A 142 9.20 2.29 -15.93
N ALA A 143 9.03 0.97 -15.80
CA ALA A 143 8.80 0.37 -14.49
C ALA A 143 10.04 0.52 -13.58
N VAL A 144 9.79 0.90 -12.32
CA VAL A 144 10.80 1.00 -11.26
C VAL A 144 10.53 -0.08 -10.23
N ASP A 145 11.50 -0.99 -10.10
CA ASP A 145 11.47 -2.03 -9.07
C ASP A 145 11.82 -1.45 -7.71
N ILE A 146 10.95 -1.68 -6.73
CA ILE A 146 11.20 -1.40 -5.32
C ILE A 146 11.86 -2.65 -4.74
N LEU A 147 13.15 -2.51 -4.45
CA LEU A 147 14.00 -3.61 -4.04
C LEU A 147 14.39 -3.50 -2.57
N MET A 148 14.51 -4.64 -1.93
CA MET A 148 15.23 -4.82 -0.69
C MET A 148 16.63 -5.36 -0.92
N GLN A 149 17.48 -5.19 0.07
CA GLN A 149 18.86 -5.61 0.06
C GLN A 149 19.28 -6.17 1.41
N HIS A 150 19.96 -7.31 1.40
CA HIS A 150 20.59 -7.92 2.54
C HIS A 150 21.98 -7.29 2.74
N VAL A 151 22.17 -6.64 3.89
CA VAL A 151 23.31 -5.76 4.14
C VAL A 151 23.98 -6.10 5.47
N PRO A 152 25.32 -6.01 5.57
CA PRO A 152 26.01 -6.11 6.85
C PRO A 152 25.48 -5.08 7.86
N ASP A 153 25.24 -5.52 9.09
CA ASP A 153 24.73 -4.68 10.20
C ASP A 153 25.83 -3.91 10.95
N GLY A 154 27.11 -4.15 10.62
CA GLY A 154 28.28 -3.59 11.30
C GLY A 154 28.67 -4.28 12.61
N LYS A 155 27.85 -5.23 13.10
CA LYS A 155 28.06 -6.04 14.31
C LYS A 155 28.40 -7.50 14.00
N GLY A 156 28.57 -7.83 12.72
CA GLY A 156 28.91 -9.18 12.23
C GLY A 156 27.71 -9.99 11.75
N GLY A 157 26.51 -9.43 11.84
CA GLY A 157 25.28 -9.96 11.26
C GLY A 157 24.94 -9.33 9.92
N HIS A 158 23.80 -9.72 9.38
CA HIS A 158 23.22 -9.11 8.18
C HIS A 158 21.74 -8.83 8.44
N VAL A 159 21.25 -7.75 7.86
CA VAL A 159 19.88 -7.26 8.00
C VAL A 159 19.31 -6.89 6.63
N TRP A 160 18.01 -7.01 6.47
CA TRP A 160 17.31 -6.57 5.28
C TRP A 160 16.93 -5.10 5.39
N LYS A 161 17.27 -4.32 4.36
CA LYS A 161 16.93 -2.90 4.22
C LYS A 161 16.38 -2.61 2.83
N LEU A 162 15.67 -1.51 2.67
CA LEU A 162 15.35 -0.99 1.35
C LEU A 162 16.65 -0.67 0.61
N SER A 163 16.80 -1.19 -0.61
CA SER A 163 18.07 -1.11 -1.33
C SER A 163 18.47 0.34 -1.62
N ASN A 164 19.78 0.59 -1.69
CA ASN A 164 20.28 1.90 -2.09
C ASN A 164 19.81 2.34 -3.48
N ARG A 165 19.53 1.37 -4.37
CA ARG A 165 18.94 1.61 -5.69
C ARG A 165 17.52 2.14 -5.57
N THR A 166 16.73 1.64 -4.63
CA THR A 166 15.39 2.16 -4.34
C THR A 166 15.47 3.54 -3.69
N VAL A 167 16.35 3.70 -2.69
CA VAL A 167 16.51 4.97 -1.95
C VAL A 167 16.92 6.12 -2.89
N SER A 168 17.87 5.87 -3.78
CA SER A 168 18.30 6.86 -4.79
C SER A 168 17.24 7.21 -5.83
N LYS A 169 16.18 6.40 -5.96
CA LYS A 169 15.05 6.66 -6.87
C LYS A 169 13.87 7.36 -6.20
N ILE A 170 13.89 7.55 -4.87
CA ILE A 170 12.81 8.24 -4.15
C ILE A 170 12.52 9.63 -4.75
N PRO A 171 13.50 10.51 -5.02
CA PRO A 171 13.20 11.84 -5.56
C PRO A 171 12.52 11.77 -6.94
N LEU A 172 13.00 10.88 -7.82
CA LEU A 172 12.40 10.66 -9.13
C LEU A 172 10.96 10.14 -9.01
N LEU A 173 10.72 9.20 -8.11
CA LEU A 173 9.37 8.69 -7.85
C LEU A 173 8.48 9.79 -7.25
N TYR A 174 9.03 10.68 -6.43
CA TYR A 174 8.30 11.79 -5.84
C TYR A 174 7.82 12.81 -6.88
N GLU A 175 8.60 13.07 -7.93
CA GLU A 175 8.18 13.92 -9.05
C GLU A 175 6.91 13.40 -9.74
N HIS A 176 6.77 12.07 -9.81
CA HIS A 176 5.66 11.41 -10.49
C HIS A 176 4.45 11.14 -9.57
N TYR A 177 4.72 10.75 -8.32
CA TYR A 177 3.72 10.25 -7.38
C TYR A 177 3.42 11.20 -6.23
N GLY A 178 4.21 12.27 -6.05
CA GLY A 178 4.07 13.24 -4.96
C GLY A 178 2.85 14.17 -5.09
N TYR A 179 2.84 15.23 -4.28
CA TYR A 179 1.73 16.20 -4.24
C TYR A 179 1.82 17.31 -5.30
N GLY A 180 2.93 17.40 -6.03
CA GLY A 180 3.25 18.54 -6.91
C GLY A 180 3.59 19.80 -6.10
N GLU A 181 4.02 20.88 -6.77
CA GLU A 181 4.56 22.06 -6.09
C GLU A 181 3.57 22.75 -5.14
N LEU A 182 2.33 22.96 -5.59
CA LEU A 182 1.30 23.62 -4.77
C LEU A 182 0.82 22.72 -3.64
N GLY A 183 0.62 21.43 -3.92
CA GLY A 183 0.21 20.45 -2.93
C GLY A 183 1.27 20.28 -1.84
N ASP A 184 2.56 20.25 -2.20
CA ASP A 184 3.66 20.14 -1.26
C ASP A 184 3.76 21.36 -0.32
N LYS A 185 3.62 22.57 -0.88
CA LYS A 185 3.60 23.81 -0.07
C LYS A 185 2.44 23.78 0.93
N LEU A 186 1.25 23.39 0.48
CA LEU A 186 0.08 23.32 1.36
C LEU A 186 0.21 22.20 2.39
N SER A 187 0.77 21.03 2.05
CA SER A 187 0.98 19.94 2.99
C SER A 187 1.98 20.28 4.09
N ARG A 188 2.94 21.18 3.82
CA ARG A 188 3.88 21.68 4.85
C ARG A 188 3.24 22.73 5.77
N MET A 189 2.30 23.52 5.25
CA MET A 189 1.63 24.59 6.01
C MET A 189 0.47 24.10 6.86
N LEU A 190 -0.18 23.02 6.43
CA LEU A 190 -1.38 22.49 7.05
C LEU A 190 -1.09 21.19 7.80
N PRO A 191 -1.85 20.89 8.86
CA PRO A 191 -1.76 19.60 9.51
C PRO A 191 -2.05 18.46 8.54
N GLU A 192 -1.20 17.44 8.54
CA GLU A 192 -1.41 16.20 7.80
C GLU A 192 -2.45 15.31 8.51
N TYR A 193 -3.67 15.80 8.75
CA TYR A 193 -4.78 14.97 9.19
C TYR A 193 -5.58 14.48 7.99
N GLU A 194 -6.10 13.27 8.08
CA GLU A 194 -7.01 12.70 7.10
C GLU A 194 -8.45 12.83 7.58
N ILE A 195 -9.30 13.41 6.73
CA ILE A 195 -10.72 13.56 6.96
C ILE A 195 -11.43 12.95 5.75
N LEU A 196 -12.21 11.89 5.98
CA LEU A 196 -12.90 11.13 4.93
C LEU A 196 -11.97 10.60 3.83
N GLY A 197 -10.76 10.16 4.20
CA GLY A 197 -9.76 9.63 3.26
C GLY A 197 -9.07 10.68 2.38
N MET A 198 -9.23 11.97 2.70
CA MET A 198 -8.51 13.08 2.07
C MET A 198 -7.76 13.90 3.10
N LEU A 199 -6.58 14.37 2.74
CA LEU A 199 -5.76 15.22 3.61
C LEU A 199 -6.39 16.61 3.75
N VAL A 200 -6.21 17.25 4.92
CA VAL A 200 -6.73 18.61 5.17
C VAL A 200 -6.33 19.60 4.06
N TRP A 201 -5.09 19.51 3.56
CA TRP A 201 -4.65 20.39 2.49
C TRP A 201 -5.45 20.22 1.19
N GLN A 202 -5.91 19.00 0.89
CA GLN A 202 -6.75 18.73 -0.28
C GLN A 202 -8.13 19.37 -0.11
N TRP A 203 -8.70 19.34 1.11
CA TRP A 203 -9.94 20.05 1.41
C TRP A 203 -9.81 21.57 1.24
N VAL A 204 -8.71 22.15 1.72
CA VAL A 204 -8.42 23.58 1.54
C VAL A 204 -8.29 23.92 0.05
N MET A 205 -7.58 23.08 -0.72
CA MET A 205 -7.44 23.26 -2.17
C MET A 205 -8.79 23.17 -2.89
N LEU A 206 -9.62 22.18 -2.53
CA LEU A 206 -10.97 22.02 -3.09
C LEU A 206 -11.85 23.23 -2.78
N LEU A 207 -11.86 23.70 -1.53
CA LEU A 207 -12.62 24.90 -1.14
C LEU A 207 -12.13 26.14 -1.90
N GLY A 208 -10.81 26.28 -2.06
CA GLY A 208 -10.19 27.35 -2.85
C GLY A 208 -10.64 27.32 -4.31
N ILE A 209 -10.62 26.16 -4.96
CA ILE A 209 -11.09 25.99 -6.35
C ILE A 209 -12.57 26.38 -6.47
N VAL A 210 -13.43 25.92 -5.55
CA VAL A 210 -14.86 26.25 -5.55
C VAL A 210 -15.07 27.76 -5.39
N LEU A 211 -14.33 28.40 -4.48
CA LEU A 211 -14.41 29.84 -4.27
C LEU A 211 -13.97 30.62 -5.52
N VAL A 212 -12.85 30.25 -6.13
CA VAL A 212 -12.36 30.88 -7.37
C VAL A 212 -13.36 30.69 -8.50
N ALA A 213 -13.89 29.47 -8.69
CA ALA A 213 -14.89 29.19 -9.70
C ALA A 213 -16.17 30.01 -9.48
N PHE A 214 -16.61 30.18 -8.23
CA PHE A 214 -17.74 31.02 -7.88
C PHE A 214 -17.51 32.50 -8.22
N VAL A 215 -16.35 33.04 -7.85
CA VAL A 215 -15.96 34.45 -8.11
C VAL A 215 -15.84 34.70 -9.61
N VAL A 216 -15.17 33.81 -10.35
CA VAL A 216 -15.06 33.92 -11.82
C VAL A 216 -16.43 33.84 -12.47
N GLY A 217 -17.25 32.86 -12.10
CA GLY A 217 -18.61 32.73 -12.63
C GLY A 217 -19.49 33.94 -12.33
N TRP A 218 -19.36 34.53 -11.13
CA TRP A 218 -20.03 35.77 -10.74
C TRP A 218 -19.55 36.95 -11.59
N LEU A 219 -18.23 37.12 -11.75
CA LEU A 219 -17.64 38.22 -12.50
C LEU A 219 -18.01 38.17 -13.98
N VAL A 220 -17.95 36.99 -14.61
CA VAL A 220 -18.36 36.80 -16.01
C VAL A 220 -19.83 37.15 -16.21
N THR A 221 -20.71 36.66 -15.33
CA THR A 221 -22.15 36.98 -15.39
C THR A 221 -22.39 38.48 -15.20
N ARG A 222 -21.64 39.11 -14.29
CA ARG A 222 -21.75 40.55 -14.02
C ARG A 222 -21.33 41.38 -15.22
N ILE A 223 -20.19 41.06 -15.83
CA ILE A 223 -19.69 41.74 -17.03
C ILE A 223 -20.67 41.56 -18.20
N ALA A 224 -21.17 40.34 -18.43
CA ALA A 224 -22.16 40.08 -19.47
C ALA A 224 -23.47 40.88 -19.26
N SER A 225 -23.92 40.99 -18.00
CA SER A 225 -25.10 41.79 -17.68
C SER A 225 -24.88 43.29 -17.92
N LEU A 226 -23.68 43.80 -17.63
CA LEU A 226 -23.32 45.21 -17.83
C LEU A 226 -23.26 45.55 -19.32
N THR A 227 -22.57 44.72 -20.13
CA THR A 227 -22.44 44.94 -21.58
C THR A 227 -23.78 44.90 -22.30
N LEU A 228 -24.68 43.98 -21.91
CA LEU A 228 -26.04 43.96 -22.45
C LEU A 228 -26.89 45.14 -21.98
N SER A 229 -26.75 45.59 -20.72
CA SER A 229 -27.52 46.75 -20.22
C SER A 229 -27.17 48.07 -20.91
N LEU A 230 -25.96 48.17 -21.48
CA LEU A 230 -25.49 49.31 -22.27
C LEU A 230 -26.09 49.31 -23.70
N ARG A 231 -26.63 48.18 -24.18
CA ARG A 231 -27.38 48.11 -25.44
C ARG A 231 -28.85 48.37 -25.16
N LYS A 232 -29.40 49.41 -25.78
CA LYS A 232 -30.71 50.02 -25.48
C LYS A 232 -31.94 49.17 -25.91
N ASP A 233 -31.71 48.01 -26.52
CA ASP A 233 -32.76 47.21 -27.17
C ASP A 233 -33.29 46.11 -26.23
N ARG A 234 -34.49 46.32 -25.68
CA ARG A 234 -35.18 45.35 -24.80
C ARG A 234 -36.22 44.55 -25.58
N PRO A 235 -35.99 43.23 -25.78
CA PRO A 235 -36.81 42.23 -25.09
C PRO A 235 -36.02 41.00 -24.57
N TYR A 236 -34.71 41.11 -24.34
CA TYR A 236 -33.85 39.96 -24.00
C TYR A 236 -33.74 39.62 -22.51
N THR A 237 -34.42 40.35 -21.62
CA THR A 237 -34.25 40.22 -20.16
C THR A 237 -34.69 38.86 -19.62
N ARG A 238 -35.61 38.16 -20.30
CA ARG A 238 -36.15 36.85 -19.88
C ARG A 238 -35.31 35.67 -20.38
N LEU A 239 -34.63 35.82 -21.53
CA LEU A 239 -33.72 34.79 -22.08
C LEU A 239 -32.34 34.80 -21.39
N HIS A 240 -31.90 35.97 -20.89
CA HIS A 240 -30.63 36.12 -20.19
C HIS A 240 -30.55 35.36 -18.86
N THR A 241 -31.60 35.43 -18.02
CA THR A 241 -31.65 34.64 -16.77
C THR A 241 -31.69 33.13 -17.04
N PHE A 242 -32.25 32.72 -18.17
CA PHE A 242 -32.32 31.31 -18.57
C PHE A 242 -30.96 30.76 -19.03
N ILE A 243 -30.14 31.55 -19.73
CA ILE A 243 -28.83 31.12 -20.26
C ILE A 243 -27.68 31.36 -19.26
N ALA A 244 -27.77 32.38 -18.41
CA ALA A 244 -26.72 32.71 -17.45
C ALA A 244 -26.46 31.58 -16.43
N GLY A 245 -27.50 30.85 -16.01
CA GLY A 245 -27.37 29.69 -15.12
C GLY A 245 -26.53 28.55 -15.73
N PRO A 246 -26.94 27.98 -16.88
CA PRO A 246 -26.20 26.93 -17.57
C PRO A 246 -24.78 27.32 -17.95
N VAL A 247 -24.54 28.55 -18.44
CA VAL A 247 -23.19 29.01 -18.79
C VAL A 247 -22.30 29.12 -17.55
N ARG A 248 -22.83 29.64 -16.44
CA ARG A 248 -22.08 29.68 -15.17
C ARG A 248 -21.72 28.28 -14.69
N PHE A 249 -22.64 27.33 -14.80
CA PHE A 249 -22.37 25.93 -14.47
C PHE A 249 -21.27 25.34 -15.36
N LEU A 250 -21.31 25.56 -16.68
CA LEU A 250 -20.27 25.09 -17.60
C LEU A 250 -18.90 25.71 -17.30
N ILE A 251 -18.83 26.99 -16.95
CA ILE A 251 -17.57 27.65 -16.55
C ILE A 251 -17.02 27.04 -15.26
N ILE A 252 -17.88 26.84 -14.25
CA ILE A 252 -17.48 26.20 -12.99
C ILE A 252 -16.97 24.78 -13.27
N ALA A 253 -17.71 24.00 -14.07
CA ALA A 253 -17.33 22.64 -14.45
C ALA A 253 -15.99 22.62 -15.23
N ALA A 254 -15.79 23.56 -16.15
CA ALA A 254 -14.54 23.68 -16.91
C ALA A 254 -13.35 24.04 -16.02
N ILE A 255 -13.52 24.97 -15.07
CA ILE A 255 -12.48 25.33 -14.09
C ILE A 255 -12.14 24.12 -13.22
N ILE A 256 -13.13 23.42 -12.68
CA ILE A 256 -12.90 22.21 -11.89
C ILE A 256 -12.18 21.14 -12.74
N ARG A 257 -12.59 20.94 -13.99
CA ARG A 257 -11.96 20.00 -14.93
C ARG A 257 -10.49 20.33 -15.18
N VAL A 258 -10.15 21.60 -15.42
CA VAL A 258 -8.78 22.05 -15.67
C VAL A 258 -7.91 21.92 -14.42
N ASN A 259 -8.46 22.19 -13.24
CA ASN A 259 -7.72 22.14 -11.97
C ASN A 259 -7.71 20.76 -11.32
N TYR A 260 -8.31 19.74 -11.94
CA TYR A 260 -8.38 18.39 -11.39
C TYR A 260 -6.98 17.78 -11.16
N THR A 261 -6.02 18.10 -12.02
CA THR A 261 -4.64 17.63 -11.90
C THR A 261 -3.91 18.20 -10.69
N LEU A 262 -4.28 19.41 -10.24
CA LEU A 262 -3.66 20.06 -9.08
C LEU A 262 -4.05 19.42 -7.75
N ILE A 263 -5.23 18.77 -7.69
CA ILE A 263 -5.72 18.10 -6.49
C ILE A 263 -4.90 16.83 -6.22
N SER A 264 -4.08 16.38 -7.20
CA SER A 264 -3.26 15.16 -7.13
C SER A 264 -4.05 14.02 -6.48
N PRO A 265 -5.25 13.66 -6.96
CA PRO A 265 -6.07 12.64 -6.33
C PRO A 265 -5.28 11.32 -6.24
N SER A 266 -5.40 10.61 -5.11
CA SER A 266 -4.74 9.31 -4.94
C SER A 266 -5.20 8.33 -6.02
N TYR A 267 -4.38 7.32 -6.30
CA TYR A 267 -4.72 6.30 -7.29
C TYR A 267 -6.01 5.55 -6.92
N ALA A 268 -6.30 5.38 -5.63
CA ALA A 268 -7.59 4.84 -5.15
C ALA A 268 -8.78 5.73 -5.57
N THR A 269 -8.65 7.04 -5.42
CA THR A 269 -9.68 8.00 -5.86
C THR A 269 -9.83 7.99 -7.37
N LYS A 270 -8.72 7.92 -8.13
CA LYS A 270 -8.75 7.77 -9.60
C LYS A 270 -9.46 6.47 -10.02
N ALA A 271 -9.14 5.34 -9.39
CA ALA A 271 -9.76 4.05 -9.68
C ALA A 271 -11.27 4.06 -9.42
N ILE A 272 -11.73 4.68 -8.33
CA ILE A 272 -13.17 4.82 -8.04
C ILE A 272 -13.85 5.73 -9.08
N PHE A 273 -13.23 6.85 -9.47
CA PHE A 273 -13.79 7.73 -10.48
C PHE A 273 -13.82 7.08 -11.86
N GLU A 274 -12.78 6.37 -12.27
CA GLU A 274 -12.72 5.67 -13.56
C GLU A 274 -13.69 4.49 -13.62
N ALA A 275 -13.75 3.66 -12.57
CA ALA A 275 -14.67 2.54 -12.49
C ALA A 275 -16.14 2.99 -12.51
N LYS A 276 -16.49 4.05 -11.77
CA LYS A 276 -17.87 4.57 -11.75
C LYS A 276 -18.25 5.35 -13.00
N THR A 277 -17.28 5.98 -13.69
CA THR A 277 -17.57 6.63 -14.97
C THR A 277 -17.91 5.59 -16.04
N LEU A 278 -17.25 4.42 -16.03
CA LEU A 278 -17.58 3.30 -16.91
C LEU A 278 -18.95 2.70 -16.61
N GLU A 279 -19.34 2.53 -15.34
CA GLU A 279 -20.69 2.06 -15.00
C GLU A 279 -21.79 3.04 -15.45
N ILE A 280 -21.57 4.35 -15.35
CA ILE A 280 -22.56 5.35 -15.78
C ILE A 280 -22.74 5.35 -17.29
N ILE A 281 -21.68 5.10 -18.07
CA ILE A 281 -21.77 5.00 -19.54
C ILE A 281 -22.35 3.65 -19.99
N ALA A 282 -22.14 2.58 -19.22
CA ALA A 282 -22.71 1.26 -19.52
C ALA A 282 -24.22 1.16 -19.22
N LEU A 283 -24.77 2.09 -18.43
CA LEU A 283 -26.19 2.07 -18.01
C LEU A 283 -27.08 3.13 -18.69
N THR A 284 -26.56 3.88 -19.67
CA THR A 284 -27.32 4.82 -20.51
C THR A 284 -27.18 4.48 -21.98
#